data_AF-A0A932EEK9-F1
#
_entry.id   AF-A0A932EEK9-F1
#
_cell.length_a   1.000
_cell.length_b   1.000
_cell.length_c   1.000
_cell.angle_alpha   90.00
_cell.angle_beta   90.00
_cell.angle_gamma   90.00
#
_symmetry.space_group_name_H-M   'P 1'
#
loop_
_entity.id
_entity.type
_entity.pdbx_description
1 polymer ?
#
loop_
_entity_poly.entity_id
_entity_poly.type
_entity_poly.pdbx_seq_one_letter_code
_entity_poly.pdbx_strand_id
1 'polypeptide(L)'
;MNITVPVSWLRDYLKTDIAAKTLANSLSLSGPSVEKIRRHGTDLLMEIEVTGNRPDAFSIFGLAREAHAILSFQNAKSALTAPKGLDTRLDPDTKNILSLDVLIRDKSLCPRFTAIILSGVKIGPSPAEIRNKLEAAGIRPINNIVDITNYVMLELGQPMHAFDFDKIKGAKMTLRPSKAGQKIKTLDGQTRILPAGAIVIEDSQKLVDLCGIMGAANSQISRRTKRVLLFVQAYDSLRIRKTTQALALRTDAAVRFEKGIDLEGILPALSRAVYLA
;
A
#
# COMPACT_ATOMS: atom_id res chain seq x y z
N MET A 1 9.09 9.13 -9.11
CA MET A 1 9.25 8.15 -8.01
C MET A 1 10.02 7.00 -8.59
N ASN A 2 11.08 6.55 -7.93
CA ASN A 2 11.87 5.44 -8.44
C ASN A 2 11.35 4.15 -7.79
N ILE A 3 11.02 3.17 -8.61
CA ILE A 3 10.56 1.85 -8.16
C ILE A 3 11.46 0.77 -8.76
N THR A 4 11.68 -0.29 -7.98
CA THR A 4 12.40 -1.47 -8.44
C THR A 4 11.38 -2.56 -8.76
N VAL A 5 11.42 -3.07 -9.98
CA VAL A 5 10.44 -4.01 -10.53
C VAL A 5 11.14 -5.31 -10.92
N PRO A 6 10.93 -6.39 -10.17
CA PRO A 6 11.37 -7.72 -10.57
C PRO A 6 10.65 -8.14 -11.85
N VAL A 7 11.40 -8.51 -12.88
CA VAL A 7 10.84 -8.91 -14.20
C VAL A 7 9.99 -10.16 -14.05
N SER A 8 10.37 -11.10 -13.16
CA SER A 8 9.55 -12.28 -12.88
C SER A 8 8.18 -11.90 -12.32
N TRP A 9 8.14 -10.92 -11.41
CA TRP A 9 6.87 -10.46 -10.80
C TRP A 9 6.01 -9.71 -11.82
N LEU A 10 6.61 -8.86 -12.67
CA LEU A 10 5.90 -8.24 -13.78
C LEU A 10 5.27 -9.29 -14.72
N ARG A 11 5.99 -10.39 -14.99
CA ARG A 11 5.55 -11.51 -15.84
C ARG A 11 4.50 -12.41 -15.21
N ASP A 12 4.22 -12.28 -13.91
CA ASP A 12 3.03 -12.90 -13.31
C ASP A 12 1.76 -12.36 -13.98
N TYR A 13 1.76 -11.07 -14.32
CA TYR A 13 0.62 -10.36 -14.89
C TYR A 13 0.74 -10.12 -16.39
N LEU A 14 1.94 -9.95 -16.92
CA LEU A 14 2.18 -9.76 -18.35
C LEU A 14 2.76 -11.03 -18.98
N LYS A 15 1.93 -11.78 -19.71
CA LYS A 15 2.37 -12.95 -20.48
C LYS A 15 2.85 -12.49 -21.85
N THR A 16 4.15 -12.59 -22.09
CA THR A 16 4.79 -12.24 -23.36
C THR A 16 6.14 -12.94 -23.50
N ASP A 17 6.58 -13.18 -24.73
CA ASP A 17 7.90 -13.70 -25.08
C ASP A 17 8.95 -12.59 -25.28
N ILE A 18 8.52 -11.33 -25.24
CA ILE A 18 9.39 -10.16 -25.41
C ILE A 18 10.51 -10.15 -24.35
N ALA A 19 11.73 -9.96 -24.83
CA ALA A 19 12.92 -9.84 -23.99
C ALA A 19 12.82 -8.62 -23.06
N ALA A 20 13.33 -8.74 -21.83
CA ALA A 20 13.25 -7.68 -20.82
C ALA A 20 13.81 -6.33 -21.29
N LYS A 21 14.89 -6.34 -22.09
CA LYS A 21 15.49 -5.12 -22.66
C LYS A 21 14.55 -4.42 -23.65
N THR A 22 13.90 -5.19 -24.53
CA THR A 22 12.92 -4.64 -25.48
C THR A 22 11.69 -4.13 -24.74
N LEU A 23 11.21 -4.86 -23.73
CA LEU A 23 10.10 -4.44 -22.88
C LEU A 23 10.42 -3.12 -22.15
N ALA A 24 11.63 -2.98 -21.61
CA ALA A 24 12.09 -1.76 -20.96
C ALA A 24 12.08 -0.57 -21.93
N ASN A 25 12.61 -0.75 -23.15
CA ASN A 25 12.56 0.29 -24.17
C ASN A 25 11.12 0.70 -24.51
N SER A 26 10.22 -0.27 -24.65
CA SER A 26 8.80 0.03 -24.90
C SER A 26 8.17 0.81 -23.75
N LEU A 27 8.41 0.42 -22.50
CA LEU A 27 7.92 1.17 -21.33
C LEU A 27 8.46 2.61 -21.31
N SER A 28 9.74 2.81 -21.63
CA SER A 28 10.37 4.15 -21.74
C SER A 28 9.68 5.09 -22.75
N LEU A 29 8.97 4.56 -23.73
CA LEU A 29 8.21 5.36 -24.71
C LEU A 29 6.85 5.85 -24.20
N SER A 30 6.43 5.44 -22.99
CA SER A 30 5.10 5.70 -22.45
C SER A 30 5.04 6.63 -21.24
N GLY A 31 6.20 7.13 -20.79
CA GLY A 31 6.28 8.10 -19.69
C GLY A 31 7.15 7.63 -18.52
N PRO A 32 7.01 6.39 -17.99
CA PRO A 32 8.00 5.83 -17.08
C PRO A 32 9.31 5.60 -17.82
N SER A 33 10.45 5.98 -17.26
CA SER A 33 11.76 5.72 -17.85
C SER A 33 12.44 4.56 -17.14
N VAL A 34 12.86 3.54 -17.90
CA VAL A 34 13.66 2.44 -17.35
C VAL A 34 15.14 2.84 -17.39
N GLU A 35 15.65 3.25 -16.23
CA GLU A 35 17.00 3.78 -16.07
C GLU A 35 18.06 2.68 -16.08
N LYS A 36 17.74 1.53 -15.48
CA LYS A 36 18.70 0.44 -15.32
C LYS A 36 18.04 -0.93 -15.30
N ILE A 37 18.72 -1.90 -15.89
CA ILE A 37 18.40 -3.33 -15.73
C ILE A 37 19.61 -4.01 -15.10
N ARG A 38 19.41 -4.68 -13.96
CA ARG A 38 20.46 -5.42 -13.26
C ARG A 38 20.03 -6.85 -12.96
N ARG A 39 20.99 -7.77 -12.87
CA ARG A 39 20.74 -9.16 -12.49
C ARG A 39 20.63 -9.29 -10.97
N HIS A 40 19.66 -10.06 -10.50
CA HIS A 40 19.51 -10.42 -9.10
C HIS A 40 19.14 -11.91 -8.99
N GLY A 41 20.12 -12.74 -8.62
CA GLY A 41 19.96 -14.20 -8.68
C GLY A 41 19.68 -14.67 -10.11
N THR A 42 18.52 -15.33 -10.29
CA THR A 42 18.01 -15.79 -11.60
C THR A 42 17.06 -14.79 -12.26
N ASP A 43 16.72 -13.67 -11.60
CA ASP A 43 15.81 -12.66 -12.11
C ASP A 43 16.56 -11.40 -12.60
N LEU A 44 15.82 -10.52 -13.29
CA LEU A 44 16.25 -9.20 -13.68
C LEU A 44 15.41 -8.17 -12.91
N LEU A 45 16.05 -7.12 -12.41
CA LEU A 45 15.38 -5.99 -11.78
C LEU A 45 15.45 -4.78 -12.71
N MET A 46 14.29 -4.17 -12.98
CA MET A 46 14.17 -2.90 -13.68
C MET A 46 14.06 -1.78 -12.64
N GLU A 47 14.97 -0.81 -12.68
CA GLU A 47 14.88 0.43 -11.92
C GLU A 47 14.18 1.45 -12.82
N ILE A 48 12.96 1.84 -12.41
CA ILE A 48 12.06 2.66 -13.23
C ILE A 48 11.82 3.97 -12.53
N GLU A 49 12.14 5.08 -13.19
CA GLU A 49 11.71 6.40 -12.81
C GLU A 49 10.32 6.67 -13.38
N VAL A 50 9.33 6.77 -12.49
CA VAL A 50 7.96 7.10 -12.89
C VAL A 50 7.69 8.59 -12.67
N THR A 51 7.26 9.26 -13.73
CA THR A 51 6.91 10.68 -13.72
C THR A 51 5.71 10.99 -12.83
N GLY A 52 5.64 12.21 -12.31
CA GLY A 52 4.67 12.59 -11.29
C GLY A 52 3.21 12.59 -11.74
N ASN A 53 2.94 12.53 -13.04
CA ASN A 53 1.61 12.46 -13.66
C ASN A 53 1.19 11.03 -14.03
N ARG A 54 2.01 10.01 -13.73
CA ARG A 54 1.74 8.59 -13.98
C ARG A 54 1.66 7.75 -12.70
N PRO A 55 0.84 8.12 -11.70
CA PRO A 55 0.73 7.35 -10.46
C PRO A 55 0.21 5.93 -10.69
N ASP A 56 -0.49 5.70 -11.80
CA ASP A 56 -0.92 4.37 -12.24
C ASP A 56 0.26 3.40 -12.44
N ALA A 57 1.43 3.91 -12.83
CA ALA A 57 2.66 3.14 -13.01
C ALA A 57 3.50 2.98 -11.73
N PHE A 58 3.01 3.41 -10.56
CA PHE A 58 3.67 3.14 -9.26
C PHE A 58 3.45 1.71 -8.74
N SER A 59 2.95 0.82 -9.59
CA SER A 59 2.61 -0.56 -9.22
C SER A 59 3.02 -1.56 -10.29
N ILE A 60 3.28 -2.81 -9.86
CA ILE A 60 3.63 -3.91 -10.75
C ILE A 60 2.50 -4.16 -11.75
N PHE A 61 1.25 -4.20 -11.29
CA PHE A 61 0.11 -4.45 -12.16
C PHE A 61 -0.17 -3.27 -13.10
N GLY A 62 0.01 -2.03 -12.63
CA GLY A 62 -0.09 -0.84 -13.47
C GLY A 62 0.93 -0.82 -14.61
N LEU A 63 2.18 -1.18 -14.32
CA LEU A 63 3.22 -1.35 -15.34
C LEU A 63 2.92 -2.52 -16.29
N ALA A 64 2.38 -3.63 -15.79
CA ALA A 64 1.97 -4.74 -16.65
C ALA A 64 0.87 -4.32 -17.63
N ARG A 65 -0.11 -3.52 -17.16
CA ARG A 65 -1.17 -2.96 -17.98
C ARG A 65 -0.61 -2.01 -19.04
N GLU A 66 0.31 -1.13 -18.66
CA GLU A 66 0.95 -0.20 -19.59
C GLU A 66 1.77 -0.93 -20.65
N ALA A 67 2.60 -1.89 -20.23
CA ALA A 67 3.36 -2.73 -21.14
C ALA A 67 2.46 -3.48 -22.12
N HIS A 68 1.36 -4.06 -21.64
CA HIS A 68 0.41 -4.75 -22.52
C HIS A 68 -0.19 -3.81 -23.56
N ALA A 69 -0.57 -2.59 -23.19
CA ALA A 69 -1.12 -1.61 -24.11
C ALA A 69 -0.13 -1.26 -25.24
N ILE A 70 1.13 -1.00 -24.91
CA ILE A 70 2.17 -0.64 -25.88
C ILE A 70 2.51 -1.82 -26.79
N LEU A 71 2.66 -3.03 -26.21
CA LEU A 71 2.93 -4.23 -27.00
C LEU A 71 1.78 -4.53 -27.96
N SER A 72 0.53 -4.35 -27.51
CA SER A 72 -0.64 -4.51 -28.37
C SER A 72 -0.65 -3.49 -29.52
N PHE A 73 -0.32 -2.23 -29.24
CA PHE A 73 -0.16 -1.20 -30.28
C PHE A 73 0.94 -1.54 -31.29
N GLN A 74 2.02 -2.19 -30.85
CA GLN A 74 3.12 -2.68 -31.68
C GLN A 74 2.80 -4.00 -32.40
N ASN A 75 1.58 -4.54 -32.29
CA ASN A 75 1.19 -5.87 -32.77
C ASN A 75 2.05 -7.03 -32.20
N ALA A 76 2.66 -6.83 -31.03
CA ALA A 76 3.42 -7.86 -30.33
C ALA A 76 2.50 -8.73 -29.47
N LYS A 77 2.78 -10.04 -29.43
CA LYS A 77 1.97 -11.00 -28.66
C LYS A 77 2.13 -10.74 -27.17
N SER A 78 1.03 -10.36 -26.52
CA SER A 78 0.97 -10.21 -25.08
C SER A 78 -0.44 -10.49 -24.55
N ALA A 79 -0.53 -10.92 -23.30
CA ALA A 79 -1.80 -11.08 -22.60
C ALA A 79 -1.67 -10.58 -21.15
N LEU A 80 -2.68 -9.86 -20.68
CA LEU A 80 -2.75 -9.38 -19.31
C LEU A 80 -3.59 -10.34 -18.45
N THR A 81 -3.04 -10.73 -17.29
CA THR A 81 -3.74 -11.56 -16.29
C THR A 81 -4.00 -10.71 -15.05
N ALA A 82 -5.24 -10.66 -14.57
CA ALA A 82 -5.56 -9.95 -13.35
C ALA A 82 -5.05 -10.70 -12.10
N PRO A 83 -4.63 -9.99 -11.03
CA PRO A 83 -4.35 -10.59 -9.74
C PRO A 83 -5.55 -11.41 -9.21
N LYS A 84 -5.27 -12.49 -8.48
CA LYS A 84 -6.31 -13.30 -7.83
C LYS A 84 -6.81 -12.60 -6.56
N GLY A 85 -8.06 -12.88 -6.18
CA GLY A 85 -8.63 -12.37 -4.92
C GLY A 85 -9.09 -10.91 -5.00
N LEU A 86 -9.48 -10.43 -6.19
CA LEU A 86 -10.03 -9.08 -6.38
C LEU A 86 -11.56 -9.04 -6.27
N ASP A 87 -12.23 -10.17 -6.03
CA ASP A 87 -13.69 -10.21 -5.81
C ASP A 87 -14.02 -9.45 -4.52
N THR A 88 -14.84 -8.41 -4.62
CA THR A 88 -15.20 -7.54 -3.51
C THR A 88 -16.33 -8.09 -2.65
N ARG A 89 -16.91 -9.23 -3.04
CA ARG A 89 -17.87 -9.98 -2.21
C ARG A 89 -17.10 -10.76 -1.15
N LEU A 90 -17.02 -10.17 0.03
CA LEU A 90 -16.47 -10.79 1.23
C LEU A 90 -17.62 -11.17 2.15
N ASP A 91 -17.80 -12.46 2.40
CA ASP A 91 -18.85 -12.94 3.31
C ASP A 91 -18.42 -12.71 4.77
N PRO A 92 -19.17 -11.92 5.55
CA PRO A 92 -18.81 -11.65 6.94
C PRO A 92 -19.09 -12.85 7.85
N ASP A 93 -18.34 -12.97 8.94
CA ASP A 93 -18.70 -13.87 10.03
C ASP A 93 -19.99 -13.37 10.70
N THR A 94 -21.04 -14.19 10.62
CA THR A 94 -22.36 -13.88 11.21
C THR A 94 -22.50 -14.32 12.67
N LYS A 95 -21.52 -15.07 13.20
CA LYS A 95 -21.55 -15.61 14.57
C LYS A 95 -20.79 -14.74 15.56
N ASN A 96 -19.59 -14.27 15.19
CA ASN A 96 -18.73 -13.47 16.07
C ASN A 96 -18.51 -12.07 15.51
N ILE A 97 -19.58 -11.28 15.49
CA ILE A 97 -19.53 -9.92 14.94
C ILE A 97 -18.66 -9.02 15.82
N LEU A 98 -17.64 -8.43 15.21
CA LEU A 98 -16.82 -7.38 15.81
C LEU A 98 -17.25 -6.04 15.20
N SER A 99 -17.43 -5.03 16.05
CA SER A 99 -17.80 -3.68 15.62
C SER A 99 -16.62 -2.72 15.76
N LEU A 100 -16.61 -1.71 14.89
CA LEU A 100 -15.70 -0.57 14.92
C LEU A 100 -16.53 0.70 14.72
N ASP A 101 -16.54 1.59 15.71
CA ASP A 101 -17.15 2.91 15.60
C ASP A 101 -16.19 3.85 14.86
N VAL A 102 -16.60 4.32 13.68
CA VAL A 102 -15.79 5.19 12.83
C VAL A 102 -16.46 6.56 12.70
N LEU A 103 -15.76 7.61 13.13
CA LEU A 103 -16.17 8.99 12.94
C LEU A 103 -15.15 9.73 12.06
N ILE A 104 -15.60 10.19 10.90
CA ILE A 104 -14.82 11.09 10.04
C ILE A 104 -15.35 12.51 10.25
N ARG A 105 -14.62 13.33 11.00
CA ARG A 105 -15.08 14.70 11.36
C ARG A 105 -15.17 15.64 10.16
N ASP A 106 -14.33 15.42 9.15
CA ASP A 106 -14.31 16.18 7.92
C ASP A 106 -14.12 15.22 6.75
N LYS A 107 -15.16 15.06 5.93
CA LYS A 107 -15.19 14.11 4.80
C LYS A 107 -14.17 14.47 3.72
N SER A 108 -13.75 15.73 3.62
CA SER A 108 -12.73 16.15 2.65
C SER A 108 -11.36 15.53 2.95
N LEU A 109 -11.11 15.13 4.21
CA LEU A 109 -9.86 14.48 4.62
C LEU A 109 -9.72 13.07 4.06
N CYS A 110 -10.84 12.38 3.85
CA CYS A 110 -10.87 10.96 3.56
C CYS A 110 -12.10 10.62 2.70
N PRO A 111 -12.04 10.78 1.38
CA PRO A 111 -13.20 10.58 0.50
C PRO A 111 -13.69 9.13 0.48
N ARG A 112 -12.83 8.15 0.76
CA ARG A 112 -13.21 6.74 0.88
C ARG A 112 -12.49 6.11 2.08
N PHE A 113 -13.28 5.53 2.98
CA PHE A 113 -12.81 4.82 4.16
C PHE A 113 -13.29 3.37 4.08
N THR A 114 -12.36 2.40 4.09
CA THR A 114 -12.69 0.98 4.14
C THR A 114 -11.82 0.26 5.16
N ALA A 115 -12.44 -0.63 5.92
CA ALA A 115 -11.76 -1.44 6.90
C ALA A 115 -12.40 -2.81 6.99
N ILE A 116 -11.60 -3.84 7.27
CA ILE A 116 -12.11 -5.16 7.65
C ILE A 116 -11.39 -5.65 8.90
N ILE A 117 -12.12 -6.34 9.77
CA ILE A 117 -11.54 -6.98 10.95
C ILE A 117 -11.38 -8.47 10.64
N LEU A 118 -10.14 -8.94 10.69
CA LEU A 118 -9.81 -10.36 10.61
C LEU A 118 -9.58 -10.90 12.00
N SER A 119 -10.21 -12.03 12.32
CA SER A 119 -10.04 -12.74 13.60
C SER A 119 -9.37 -14.09 13.38
N GLY A 120 -8.72 -14.63 14.42
CA GLY A 120 -8.01 -15.91 14.33
C GLY A 120 -6.68 -15.85 13.57
N VAL A 121 -6.15 -14.65 13.33
CA VAL A 121 -4.89 -14.46 12.62
C VAL A 121 -3.71 -14.93 13.47
N LYS A 122 -2.81 -15.73 12.88
CA LYS A 122 -1.55 -16.14 13.49
C LYS A 122 -0.39 -15.36 12.87
N ILE A 123 0.28 -14.55 13.69
CA ILE A 123 1.43 -13.77 13.22
C ILE A 123 2.67 -14.67 13.09
N GLY A 124 3.29 -14.61 11.92
CA GLY A 124 4.45 -15.44 11.57
C GLY A 124 5.21 -14.91 10.35
N PRO A 125 6.23 -15.62 9.88
CA PRO A 125 6.90 -15.27 8.64
C PRO A 125 5.94 -15.43 7.45
N SER A 126 5.98 -14.50 6.50
CA SER A 126 5.22 -14.56 5.25
C SER A 126 5.66 -15.74 4.38
N PRO A 127 4.83 -16.26 3.46
CA PRO A 127 5.26 -17.23 2.46
C PRO A 127 6.53 -16.79 1.70
N ALA A 128 7.39 -17.74 1.33
CA ALA A 128 8.67 -17.44 0.68
C ALA A 128 8.51 -16.60 -0.60
N GLU A 129 7.46 -16.85 -1.38
CA GLU A 129 7.15 -16.09 -2.59
C GLU A 129 6.96 -14.59 -2.31
N ILE A 130 6.17 -14.23 -1.29
CA ILE A 130 5.93 -12.82 -0.90
C ILE A 130 7.24 -12.20 -0.42
N ARG A 131 7.99 -12.90 0.44
CA ARG A 131 9.26 -12.39 0.97
C ARG A 131 10.26 -12.10 -0.15
N ASN A 132 10.46 -13.04 -1.07
CA ASN A 132 11.41 -12.90 -2.17
C ASN A 132 11.02 -11.74 -3.10
N LYS A 133 9.72 -11.56 -3.39
CA LYS A 133 9.22 -10.44 -4.21
C LYS A 133 9.44 -9.09 -3.52
N LEU A 134 9.18 -8.99 -2.23
CA LEU A 134 9.43 -7.78 -1.44
C LEU A 134 10.93 -7.45 -1.40
N GLU A 135 11.79 -8.44 -1.11
CA GLU A 135 13.25 -8.26 -1.05
C GLU A 135 13.80 -7.80 -2.40
N ALA A 136 13.37 -8.42 -3.50
CA ALA A 136 13.76 -8.04 -4.85
C ALA A 136 13.30 -6.61 -5.22
N ALA A 137 12.18 -6.15 -4.66
CA ALA A 137 11.71 -4.77 -4.78
C ALA A 137 12.34 -3.80 -3.75
N GLY A 138 13.26 -4.26 -2.91
CA GLY A 138 13.98 -3.45 -1.93
C GLY A 138 13.29 -3.28 -0.58
N ILE A 139 12.22 -4.03 -0.32
CA ILE A 139 11.49 -4.01 0.96
C ILE A 139 11.91 -5.21 1.81
N ARG A 140 12.38 -4.94 3.04
CA ARG A 140 12.70 -5.99 4.01
C ARG A 140 11.41 -6.62 4.57
N PRO A 141 11.23 -7.95 4.48
CA PRO A 141 10.10 -8.66 5.09
C PRO A 141 10.15 -8.60 6.62
N ILE A 142 8.97 -8.55 7.25
CA ILE A 142 8.79 -8.38 8.70
C ILE A 142 7.92 -9.52 9.27
N ASN A 143 6.68 -9.62 8.82
CA ASN A 143 5.72 -10.67 9.18
C ASN A 143 4.59 -10.71 8.15
N ASN A 144 3.82 -11.81 8.14
CA ASN A 144 2.72 -12.04 7.20
C ASN A 144 1.81 -10.83 7.00
N ILE A 145 1.33 -10.19 8.06
CA ILE A 145 0.38 -9.08 7.95
C ILE A 145 1.03 -7.79 7.43
N VAL A 146 2.21 -7.42 7.95
CA VAL A 146 2.91 -6.22 7.48
C VAL A 146 3.37 -6.39 6.04
N ASP A 147 3.85 -7.59 5.69
CA ASP A 147 4.32 -7.90 4.35
C ASP A 147 3.16 -7.90 3.34
N ILE A 148 1.97 -8.38 3.72
CA ILE A 148 0.78 -8.26 2.86
C ILE A 148 0.47 -6.80 2.53
N THR A 149 0.53 -5.88 3.51
CA THR A 149 0.27 -4.46 3.25
C THR A 149 1.28 -3.84 2.28
N ASN A 150 2.57 -4.17 2.42
CA ASN A 150 3.60 -3.72 1.49
C ASN A 150 3.48 -4.38 0.12
N TYR A 151 3.16 -5.67 0.09
CA TYR A 151 3.02 -6.46 -1.12
C TYR A 151 1.88 -5.92 -1.97
N VAL A 152 0.69 -5.69 -1.38
CA VAL A 152 -0.46 -5.11 -2.09
C VAL A 152 -0.18 -3.68 -2.55
N MET A 153 0.54 -2.89 -1.75
CA MET A 153 0.96 -1.54 -2.16
C MET A 153 1.86 -1.57 -3.40
N LEU A 154 2.81 -2.49 -3.48
CA LEU A 154 3.66 -2.64 -4.67
C LEU A 154 2.90 -3.27 -5.84
N GLU A 155 2.06 -4.26 -5.58
CA GLU A 155 1.33 -5.02 -6.61
C GLU A 155 0.26 -4.16 -7.29
N LEU A 156 -0.57 -3.48 -6.50
CA LEU A 156 -1.76 -2.75 -6.96
C LEU A 156 -1.64 -1.22 -6.84
N GLY A 157 -0.57 -0.71 -6.23
CA GLY A 157 -0.37 0.73 -6.05
C GLY A 157 -1.16 1.34 -4.91
N GLN A 158 -1.81 0.51 -4.08
CA GLN A 158 -2.72 0.93 -3.01
C GLN A 158 -2.03 0.82 -1.64
N PRO A 159 -1.62 1.93 -1.02
CA PRO A 159 -1.07 1.86 0.33
C PRO A 159 -2.12 1.36 1.32
N MET A 160 -1.68 0.49 2.22
CA MET A 160 -2.54 -0.11 3.25
C MET A 160 -1.91 0.06 4.62
N HIS A 161 -2.73 -0.03 5.66
CA HIS A 161 -2.24 -0.17 7.02
C HIS A 161 -2.96 -1.30 7.75
N ALA A 162 -2.31 -1.81 8.79
CA ALA A 162 -2.84 -2.86 9.63
C ALA A 162 -2.63 -2.50 11.10
N PHE A 163 -3.70 -2.52 11.87
CA PHE A 163 -3.65 -2.31 13.32
C PHE A 163 -3.87 -3.61 14.06
N ASP A 164 -3.25 -3.73 15.23
CA ASP A 164 -3.69 -4.70 16.22
C ASP A 164 -5.03 -4.20 16.79
N PHE A 165 -6.12 -4.85 16.41
CA PHE A 165 -7.47 -4.43 16.78
C PHE A 165 -7.64 -4.34 18.30
N ASP A 166 -6.94 -5.21 19.04
CA ASP A 166 -7.01 -5.27 20.51
C ASP A 166 -6.38 -4.05 21.19
N LYS A 167 -5.57 -3.29 20.45
CA LYS A 167 -4.91 -2.07 20.94
C LYS A 167 -5.71 -0.81 20.68
N ILE A 168 -6.75 -0.85 19.85
CA ILE A 168 -7.65 0.28 19.54
C ILE A 168 -8.67 0.42 20.68
N LYS A 169 -8.47 1.42 21.54
CA LYS A 169 -9.28 1.56 22.75
C LYS A 169 -10.72 1.93 22.43
N GLY A 170 -11.64 1.15 22.98
CA GLY A 170 -13.08 1.32 22.79
C GLY A 170 -13.57 0.92 21.39
N ALA A 171 -12.74 0.25 20.59
CA ALA A 171 -13.06 -0.08 19.20
C ALA A 171 -13.61 1.14 18.44
N LYS A 172 -12.95 2.29 18.64
CA LYS A 172 -13.34 3.58 18.07
C LYS A 172 -12.18 4.19 17.30
N MET A 173 -12.49 4.79 16.16
CA MET A 173 -11.55 5.55 15.36
C MET A 173 -12.19 6.87 14.95
N THR A 174 -11.59 7.97 15.41
CA THR A 174 -11.97 9.32 14.99
C THR A 174 -10.89 9.88 14.07
N LEU A 175 -11.21 10.01 12.78
CA LEU A 175 -10.36 10.67 11.80
C LEU A 175 -10.64 12.17 11.81
N ARG A 176 -9.58 12.96 12.01
CA ARG A 176 -9.67 14.42 12.13
C ARG A 176 -8.35 15.11 11.80
N PRO A 177 -8.33 16.44 11.61
CA PRO A 177 -7.06 17.15 11.53
C PRO A 177 -6.39 17.22 12.91
N SER A 178 -5.07 17.19 12.93
CA SER A 178 -4.24 17.44 14.12
C SER A 178 -4.31 18.90 14.54
N LYS A 179 -4.16 19.14 15.84
CA LYS A 179 -3.85 20.48 16.37
C LYS A 179 -2.33 20.70 16.26
N ALA A 180 -1.90 21.95 16.06
CA ALA A 180 -0.47 22.29 16.08
C ALA A 180 0.17 21.84 17.40
N GLY A 181 1.37 21.25 17.30
CA GLY A 181 2.14 20.86 18.47
C GLY A 181 1.73 19.52 19.09
N GLN A 182 0.68 18.85 18.58
CA GLN A 182 0.33 17.50 19.04
C GLN A 182 1.50 16.54 18.83
N LYS A 183 1.77 15.67 19.79
CA LYS A 183 2.87 14.71 19.72
C LYS A 183 2.34 13.32 19.41
N ILE A 184 3.06 12.59 18.56
CA ILE A 184 2.82 11.18 18.28
C ILE A 184 4.13 10.41 18.28
N LYS A 185 4.16 9.24 18.91
CA LYS A 185 5.28 8.29 18.80
C LYS A 185 4.95 7.26 17.72
N THR A 186 5.72 7.27 16.66
CA THR A 186 5.53 6.41 15.48
C THR A 186 6.33 5.12 15.56
N LEU A 187 6.07 4.20 14.61
CA LEU A 187 6.65 2.86 14.55
C LEU A 187 8.19 2.80 14.53
N ASP A 188 8.85 3.84 14.00
CA ASP A 188 10.31 3.98 14.00
C ASP A 188 10.88 4.43 15.37
N GLY A 189 10.02 4.55 16.39
CA GLY A 189 10.41 4.90 17.77
C GLY A 189 10.56 6.40 18.02
N GLN A 190 10.49 7.24 16.98
CA GLN A 190 10.66 8.68 17.12
C GLN A 190 9.36 9.38 17.55
N THR A 191 9.50 10.42 18.37
CA THR A 191 8.38 11.31 18.71
C THR A 191 8.35 12.47 17.75
N ARG A 192 7.21 12.65 17.06
CA ARG A 192 7.00 13.71 16.08
C ARG A 192 6.05 14.77 16.64
N ILE A 193 6.38 16.03 16.38
CA ILE A 193 5.53 17.18 16.67
C ILE A 193 4.75 17.50 15.39
N LEU A 194 3.44 17.31 15.44
CA LEU A 194 2.57 17.42 14.28
C LEU A 194 2.29 18.89 13.92
N PRO A 195 2.35 19.26 12.63
CA PRO A 195 1.80 20.53 12.18
C PRO A 195 0.29 20.54 12.37
N ALA A 196 -0.34 21.72 12.38
CA ALA A 196 -1.79 21.80 12.31
C ALA A 196 -2.30 21.23 10.97
N GLY A 197 -3.39 20.47 11.02
CA GLY A 197 -4.06 19.99 9.81
C GLY A 197 -3.51 18.70 9.21
N ALA A 198 -2.52 18.06 9.82
CA ALA A 198 -2.13 16.70 9.48
C ALA A 198 -3.30 15.74 9.73
N ILE A 199 -3.44 14.72 8.89
CA ILE A 199 -4.54 13.76 9.02
C ILE A 199 -4.13 12.73 10.06
N VAL A 200 -4.92 12.57 11.11
CA VAL A 200 -4.65 11.62 12.19
C VAL A 200 -5.90 10.83 12.52
N ILE A 201 -5.70 9.63 13.06
CA ILE A 201 -6.73 8.87 13.74
C ILE A 201 -6.40 8.78 15.22
N GLU A 202 -7.41 9.01 16.04
CA GLU A 202 -7.38 8.74 17.47
C GLU A 202 -8.40 7.69 17.86
N ASP A 203 -8.05 6.86 18.83
CA ASP A 203 -9.01 6.02 19.55
C ASP A 203 -9.65 6.81 20.70
N SER A 204 -10.38 6.13 21.59
CA SER A 204 -11.04 6.79 22.73
C SER A 204 -10.08 7.44 23.75
N GLN A 205 -8.76 7.28 23.60
CA GLN A 205 -7.76 7.78 24.57
C GLN A 205 -6.58 8.52 23.92
N LYS A 206 -6.14 8.15 22.72
CA LYS A 206 -4.85 8.59 22.17
C LYS A 206 -4.81 8.55 20.65
N LEU A 207 -3.82 9.24 20.08
CA LEU A 207 -3.46 9.10 18.67
C LEU A 207 -2.94 7.69 18.39
N VAL A 208 -3.43 7.06 17.33
CA VAL A 208 -3.06 5.71 16.90
C VAL A 208 -2.51 5.66 15.47
N ASP A 209 -2.62 6.74 14.71
CA ASP A 209 -2.08 6.82 13.34
C ASP A 209 -1.75 8.25 12.90
N LEU A 210 -0.64 8.41 12.17
CA LEU A 210 -0.37 9.57 11.31
C LEU A 210 -0.67 9.15 9.88
N CYS A 211 -1.91 9.37 9.48
CA CYS A 211 -2.54 8.75 8.33
C CYS A 211 -1.78 8.99 7.03
N GLY A 212 -1.63 7.91 6.25
CA GLY A 212 -0.97 7.92 4.96
C GLY A 212 0.55 8.14 5.01
N ILE A 213 1.14 8.29 6.20
CA ILE A 213 2.56 8.56 6.36
C ILE A 213 3.22 7.48 7.21
N MET A 214 2.79 7.30 8.46
CA MET A 214 3.37 6.30 9.37
C MET A 214 2.45 5.99 10.56
N GLY A 215 2.28 4.70 10.86
CA GLY A 215 1.53 4.24 12.04
C GLY A 215 2.12 4.70 13.38
N ALA A 216 1.30 4.72 14.42
CA ALA A 216 1.77 4.90 15.79
C ALA A 216 2.35 3.59 16.37
N ALA A 217 3.34 3.70 17.25
CA ALA A 217 3.93 2.54 17.92
C ALA A 217 2.94 1.80 18.84
N ASN A 218 1.90 2.48 19.31
CA ASN A 218 0.97 1.98 20.32
C ASN A 218 -0.13 1.05 19.77
N SER A 219 -0.30 1.00 18.45
CA SER A 219 -1.34 0.25 17.75
C SER A 219 -0.76 -0.83 16.81
N GLN A 220 0.57 -0.98 16.82
CA GLN A 220 1.31 -1.84 15.91
C GLN A 220 1.00 -3.34 16.07
N ILE A 221 1.07 -4.07 14.96
CA ILE A 221 1.04 -5.54 14.95
C ILE A 221 2.23 -6.10 15.76
N SER A 222 1.97 -7.17 16.51
CA SER A 222 2.98 -7.87 17.31
C SER A 222 2.79 -9.38 17.21
N ARG A 223 3.76 -10.18 17.67
CA ARG A 223 3.62 -11.65 17.70
C ARG A 223 2.42 -12.16 18.51
N ARG A 224 1.83 -11.32 19.36
CA ARG A 224 0.65 -11.64 20.19
C ARG A 224 -0.68 -11.24 19.58
N THR A 225 -0.66 -10.50 18.46
CA THR A 225 -1.88 -10.02 17.79
C THR A 225 -2.70 -11.21 17.31
N LYS A 226 -4.00 -11.20 17.61
CA LYS A 226 -4.97 -12.24 17.20
C LYS A 226 -6.06 -11.70 16.28
N ARG A 227 -6.34 -10.40 16.40
CA ARG A 227 -7.33 -9.67 15.61
C ARG A 227 -6.64 -8.52 14.92
N VAL A 228 -6.80 -8.45 13.60
CA VAL A 228 -6.17 -7.44 12.74
C VAL A 228 -7.25 -6.59 12.13
N LEU A 229 -7.10 -5.27 12.24
CA LEU A 229 -7.89 -4.33 11.44
C LEU A 229 -7.07 -3.97 10.19
N LEU A 230 -7.46 -4.51 9.03
CA LEU A 230 -6.91 -4.06 7.75
C LEU A 230 -7.63 -2.81 7.30
N PHE A 231 -6.86 -1.87 6.78
CA PHE A 231 -7.31 -0.51 6.55
C PHE A 231 -6.80 0.01 5.21
N VAL A 232 -7.73 0.37 4.30
CA VAL A 232 -7.42 0.88 2.96
C VAL A 232 -8.26 2.13 2.69
N GLN A 233 -7.57 3.23 2.42
CA GLN A 233 -8.13 4.57 2.54
C GLN A 233 -7.71 5.42 1.37
N ALA A 234 -8.50 6.44 1.06
CA ALA A 234 -8.04 7.61 0.33
C ALA A 234 -7.92 8.79 1.27
N TYR A 235 -6.90 9.62 1.08
CA TYR A 235 -6.68 10.83 1.86
C TYR A 235 -6.54 12.05 0.96
N ASP A 236 -6.75 13.24 1.52
CA ASP A 236 -6.44 14.50 0.85
C ASP A 236 -4.93 14.59 0.55
N SER A 237 -4.59 14.51 -0.74
CA SER A 237 -3.20 14.44 -1.22
C SER A 237 -2.39 15.69 -0.87
N LEU A 238 -3.03 16.87 -0.85
CA LEU A 238 -2.41 18.14 -0.50
C LEU A 238 -2.00 18.19 0.97
N ARG A 239 -2.85 17.74 1.89
CA ARG A 239 -2.54 17.65 3.33
C ARG A 239 -1.47 16.63 3.62
N ILE A 240 -1.49 15.47 2.95
CA ILE A 240 -0.40 14.49 3.05
C ILE A 240 0.92 15.15 2.64
N ARG A 241 0.97 15.80 1.47
CA ARG A 241 2.17 16.51 0.97
C ARG A 241 2.67 17.58 1.93
N LYS A 242 1.78 18.42 2.46
CA LYS A 242 2.16 19.47 3.43
C LYS A 242 2.74 18.86 4.71
N THR A 243 2.16 17.76 5.17
CA THR A 243 2.61 17.07 6.39
C THR A 243 3.95 16.39 6.20
N THR A 244 4.16 15.68 5.08
CA THR A 244 5.46 15.04 4.76
C THR A 244 6.57 16.06 4.64
N GLN A 245 6.31 17.21 4.02
CA GLN A 245 7.26 18.33 3.94
C GLN A 245 7.58 18.91 5.32
N ALA A 246 6.57 19.23 6.12
CA ALA A 246 6.75 19.81 7.44
C ALA A 246 7.51 18.89 8.41
N LEU A 247 7.33 17.58 8.28
CA LEU A 247 8.00 16.57 9.12
C LEU A 247 9.31 16.04 8.52
N ALA A 248 9.70 16.49 7.33
CA ALA A 248 10.78 15.90 6.54
C ALA A 248 10.71 14.36 6.45
N LEU A 249 9.50 13.81 6.39
CA LEU A 249 9.24 12.37 6.41
C LEU A 249 8.60 11.94 5.10
N ARG A 250 9.37 11.24 4.26
CA ARG A 250 8.85 10.61 3.04
C ARG A 250 8.88 9.09 3.19
N THR A 251 7.72 8.48 2.98
CA THR A 251 7.54 7.02 2.91
C THR A 251 6.93 6.66 1.56
N ASP A 252 7.10 5.41 1.13
CA ASP A 252 6.53 4.89 -0.12
C ASP A 252 5.00 5.04 -0.19
N ALA A 253 4.33 4.88 0.96
CA ALA A 253 2.90 5.11 1.10
C ALA A 253 2.56 6.59 0.90
N ALA A 254 3.30 7.49 1.55
CA ALA A 254 3.04 8.92 1.47
C ALA A 254 3.24 9.44 0.04
N VAL A 255 4.28 9.01 -0.67
CA VAL A 255 4.52 9.39 -2.07
C VAL A 255 3.34 9.01 -2.97
N ARG A 256 2.73 7.84 -2.76
CA ARG A 256 1.53 7.41 -3.49
C ARG A 256 0.32 8.28 -3.15
N PHE A 257 0.06 8.52 -1.86
CA PHE A 257 -1.02 9.40 -1.44
C PHE A 257 -0.87 10.84 -1.94
N GLU A 258 0.35 11.39 -1.97
CA GLU A 258 0.65 12.73 -2.51
C GLU A 258 0.26 12.87 -3.99
N LYS A 259 0.27 11.78 -4.76
CA LYS A 259 -0.06 11.77 -6.19
C LYS A 259 -1.51 11.40 -6.48
N GLY A 260 -2.28 11.12 -5.44
CA GLY A 260 -3.64 10.58 -5.54
C GLY A 260 -3.61 9.07 -5.75
N ILE A 261 -4.64 8.41 -5.24
CA ILE A 261 -4.84 6.97 -5.39
C ILE A 261 -6.11 6.70 -6.19
N ASP A 262 -6.16 5.54 -6.84
CA ASP A 262 -7.36 5.07 -7.51
C ASP A 262 -8.43 4.70 -6.46
N LEU A 263 -9.52 5.46 -6.43
CA LEU A 263 -10.61 5.23 -5.48
C LEU A 263 -11.31 3.89 -5.72
N GLU A 264 -11.38 3.41 -6.96
CA GLU A 264 -12.04 2.14 -7.29
C GLU A 264 -11.15 0.93 -6.99
N GLY A 265 -9.83 1.13 -6.93
CA GLY A 265 -8.88 0.11 -6.49
C GLY A 265 -8.90 -0.20 -4.99
N ILE A 266 -9.57 0.61 -4.16
CA ILE A 266 -9.57 0.46 -2.68
C ILE A 266 -10.18 -0.88 -2.23
N LEU A 267 -11.40 -1.20 -2.68
CA LEU A 267 -12.07 -2.45 -2.29
C LEU A 267 -11.39 -3.70 -2.88
N PRO A 268 -10.97 -3.71 -4.16
CA PRO A 268 -10.16 -4.81 -4.71
C PRO A 268 -8.85 -5.02 -3.94
N ALA A 269 -8.15 -3.96 -3.52
CA ALA A 269 -6.93 -4.08 -2.72
C ALA A 269 -7.20 -4.62 -1.31
N LEU A 270 -8.28 -4.18 -0.66
CA LEU A 270 -8.73 -4.77 0.61
C LEU A 270 -9.01 -6.27 0.45
N SER A 271 -9.74 -6.65 -0.60
CA SER A 271 -10.08 -8.05 -0.89
C SER A 271 -8.84 -8.88 -1.20
N ARG A 272 -7.88 -8.30 -1.93
CA ARG A 272 -6.58 -8.92 -2.20
C ARG A 272 -5.82 -9.19 -0.91
N ALA A 273 -5.79 -8.23 0.01
CA ALA A 273 -5.14 -8.42 1.30
C ALA A 273 -5.82 -9.50 2.14
N VAL A 274 -7.16 -9.56 2.11
CA VAL A 274 -7.93 -10.63 2.78
C VAL A 274 -7.64 -12.00 2.16
N TYR A 275 -7.54 -12.09 0.83
CA TYR A 275 -7.18 -13.33 0.14
C TYR A 275 -5.77 -13.84 0.52
N LEU A 276 -4.86 -12.94 0.88
CA LEU A 276 -3.48 -13.28 1.26
C LEU A 276 -3.29 -13.53 2.77
N ALA A 277 -4.20 -13.06 3.61
CA ALA A 277 -4.10 -13.07 5.07
C ALA A 277 -4.51 -14.41 5.69
#